data_AF-A0A945CMZ8-F1
#
_entry.id   AF-A0A945CMZ8-F1
#
_cell.length_a   1.000
_cell.length_b   1.000
_cell.length_c   1.000
_cell.angle_alpha   90.00
_cell.angle_beta   90.00
_cell.angle_gamma   90.00
#
_symmetry.space_group_name_H-M   'P 1'
#
loop_
_entity.id
_entity.type
_entity.pdbx_description
1 polymer ?
#
loop_
_entity_poly.entity_id
_entity_poly.type
_entity_poly.pdbx_seq_one_letter_code
_entity_poly.pdbx_strand_id
1 'polypeptide(L)'
;MEELVSLINRTRSGNLEAYNAVVRRFQDMAVGYAYSILGDFHLAEDAAQEAFVSAYLELSGLRDLAAFPGWFRRIVLGKCGRIARDRKLPTVDLEKVTSVAPQEGSPEALLDARESEDRLLDALQTLPERDRSIITLFYISQFTQKEIAAFLDVPVSTINNRLHLSRKRLHEELVKMTAENLQANRPSRDEAFTASVRQRLQVLESLHRELASELGKVLCETLDQEAEVRITGVEQSTFDRFLASLPSPSLTLHFLMEPSSGRIIFDLSPELALAVEEKLIGTGSSTWKEAEKSMSEEDWRRLKSFGVAIKERLERIWKPIFAVELTDGIWETNFVGLMAHPDFSTLPTAEKLASLHEQPEDLIVRVDMEVRVGELGCPFGLCYPSSTLQTLLPHIE
;
A
#
# COMPACT_ATOMS: atom_id res chain seq x y z
N MET A 1 11.87 22.06 10.34
CA MET A 1 10.58 21.45 10.71
C MET A 1 9.42 22.17 10.03
N GLU A 2 9.32 23.51 10.08
CA GLU A 2 8.24 24.28 9.44
C GLU A 2 8.08 23.98 7.93
N GLU A 3 9.19 23.85 7.20
CA GLU A 3 9.18 23.49 5.79
C GLU A 3 8.58 22.08 5.53
N LEU A 4 8.92 21.09 6.36
CA LEU A 4 8.41 19.72 6.22
C LEU A 4 6.90 19.66 6.51
N VAL A 5 6.47 20.34 7.58
CA VAL A 5 5.04 20.44 7.95
C VAL A 5 4.24 21.07 6.81
N SER A 6 4.76 22.13 6.19
CA SER A 6 4.16 22.77 5.03
C SER A 6 4.04 21.82 3.81
N LEU A 7 5.09 21.07 3.49
CA LEU A 7 5.05 20.06 2.42
C LEU A 7 4.00 18.98 2.67
N ILE A 8 3.94 18.41 3.89
CA ILE A 8 2.97 17.37 4.23
C ILE A 8 1.53 17.89 4.16
N ASN A 9 1.26 19.11 4.64
CA ASN A 9 -0.07 19.71 4.52
C ASN A 9 -0.50 19.88 3.06
N ARG A 10 0.42 20.32 2.19
CA ARG A 10 0.14 20.43 0.76
C ARG A 10 -0.09 19.06 0.12
N THR A 11 0.66 18.04 0.50
CA THR A 11 0.42 16.67 0.05
C THR A 11 -0.98 16.19 0.43
N ARG A 12 -1.43 16.43 1.66
CA ARG A 12 -2.80 16.08 2.10
C ARG A 12 -3.90 16.79 1.31
N SER A 13 -3.61 17.96 0.73
CA SER A 13 -4.51 18.64 -0.19
C SER A 13 -4.42 18.15 -1.65
N GLY A 14 -3.76 17.02 -1.91
CA GLY A 14 -3.60 16.43 -3.24
C GLY A 14 -2.43 16.99 -4.06
N ASN A 15 -1.48 17.71 -3.45
CA ASN A 15 -0.33 18.25 -4.18
C ASN A 15 0.80 17.21 -4.27
N LEU A 16 0.82 16.45 -5.37
CA LEU A 16 1.84 15.42 -5.63
C LEU A 16 3.26 16.02 -5.73
N GLU A 17 3.43 17.25 -6.21
CA GLU A 17 4.74 17.92 -6.23
C GLU A 17 5.28 18.23 -4.84
N ALA A 18 4.41 18.58 -3.89
CA ALA A 18 4.81 18.71 -2.49
C ALA A 18 5.28 17.37 -1.94
N TYR A 19 4.64 16.26 -2.35
CA TYR A 19 5.09 14.93 -1.95
C TYR A 19 6.44 14.56 -2.57
N ASN A 20 6.68 14.89 -3.84
CA ASN A 20 8.00 14.69 -4.47
C ASN A 20 9.11 15.38 -3.68
N ALA A 21 8.87 16.57 -3.14
CA ALA A 21 9.84 17.25 -2.29
C ALA A 21 10.08 16.52 -0.95
N VAL A 22 9.04 15.88 -0.39
CA VAL A 22 9.20 14.97 0.77
C VAL A 22 10.05 13.75 0.37
N VAL A 23 9.77 13.11 -0.77
CA VAL A 23 10.53 11.96 -1.27
C VAL A 23 12.01 12.31 -1.43
N ARG A 24 12.34 13.38 -2.17
CA ARG A 24 13.72 13.85 -2.36
C ARG A 24 14.45 14.10 -1.03
N ARG A 25 13.74 14.60 -0.02
CA ARG A 25 14.32 14.90 1.29
C ARG A 25 14.68 13.64 2.08
N PHE A 26 13.94 12.55 1.91
CA PHE A 26 14.08 11.34 2.74
C PHE A 26 14.57 10.10 1.99
N GLN A 27 14.70 10.14 0.65
CA GLN A 27 15.03 8.95 -0.15
C GLN A 27 16.35 8.30 0.27
N ASP A 28 17.42 9.08 0.50
CA ASP A 28 18.70 8.51 0.92
C ASP A 28 18.65 7.99 2.37
N MET A 29 17.86 8.63 3.25
CA MET A 29 17.65 8.09 4.61
C MET A 29 16.91 6.76 4.56
N ALA A 30 15.86 6.67 3.75
CA ALA A 30 15.05 5.47 3.63
C ALA A 30 15.87 4.31 3.08
N VAL A 31 16.57 4.52 1.97
CA VAL A 31 17.41 3.50 1.34
C VAL A 31 18.59 3.14 2.21
N GLY A 32 19.29 4.11 2.81
CA GLY A 32 20.38 3.83 3.74
C GLY A 32 19.91 3.02 4.95
N TYR A 33 18.76 3.35 5.53
CA TYR A 33 18.21 2.59 6.63
C TYR A 33 17.80 1.17 6.22
N ALA A 34 17.14 1.02 5.08
CA ALA A 34 16.76 -0.28 4.54
C ALA A 34 17.98 -1.15 4.20
N TYR A 35 19.02 -0.57 3.61
CA TYR A 35 20.29 -1.23 3.33
C TYR A 35 20.97 -1.72 4.61
N SER A 36 20.92 -0.92 5.69
CA SER A 36 21.43 -1.33 7.00
C SER A 36 20.71 -2.54 7.61
N ILE A 37 19.56 -2.95 7.06
CA ILE A 37 18.79 -4.11 7.51
C ILE A 37 18.94 -5.27 6.51
N LEU A 38 18.82 -4.98 5.21
CA LEU A 38 18.72 -5.97 4.13
C LEU A 38 20.06 -6.36 3.53
N GLY A 39 21.06 -5.46 3.60
CA GLY A 39 22.41 -5.66 3.06
C GLY A 39 22.47 -5.70 1.52
N ASP A 40 21.44 -5.23 0.84
CA ASP A 40 21.32 -5.25 -0.62
C ASP A 40 20.64 -3.95 -1.08
N PHE A 41 21.26 -3.21 -2.00
CA PHE A 41 20.75 -1.91 -2.44
C PHE A 41 19.47 -2.03 -3.27
N HIS A 42 19.33 -3.06 -4.11
CA HIS A 42 18.11 -3.27 -4.89
C HIS A 42 16.93 -3.52 -3.96
N LEU A 43 17.10 -4.42 -2.99
CA LEU A 43 16.06 -4.69 -1.98
C LEU A 43 15.80 -3.47 -1.09
N ALA A 44 16.82 -2.68 -0.79
CA ALA A 44 16.69 -1.46 0.00
C ALA A 44 15.92 -0.36 -0.75
N GLU A 45 16.19 -0.18 -2.04
CA GLU A 45 15.46 0.73 -2.92
C GLU A 45 14.00 0.30 -3.04
N ASP A 46 13.72 -0.98 -3.30
CA ASP A 46 12.36 -1.51 -3.38
C ASP A 46 11.60 -1.29 -2.07
N ALA A 47 12.21 -1.63 -0.92
CA ALA A 47 11.62 -1.40 0.39
C ALA A 47 11.30 0.08 0.64
N ALA A 48 12.21 0.98 0.25
CA ALA A 48 12.03 2.42 0.41
C ALA A 48 10.93 2.95 -0.51
N GLN A 49 10.87 2.51 -1.78
CA GLN A 49 9.83 2.91 -2.74
C GLN A 49 8.45 2.44 -2.25
N GLU A 50 8.31 1.18 -1.82
CA GLU A 50 7.08 0.66 -1.20
C GLU A 50 6.69 1.45 0.06
N ALA A 51 7.68 1.83 0.88
CA ALA A 51 7.46 2.62 2.07
C ALA A 51 6.95 4.04 1.73
N PHE A 52 7.46 4.67 0.67
CA PHE A 52 6.93 5.96 0.22
C PHE A 52 5.51 5.86 -0.34
N VAL A 53 5.17 4.79 -1.08
CA VAL A 53 3.77 4.60 -1.51
C VAL A 53 2.87 4.41 -0.29
N SER A 54 3.26 3.57 0.66
CA SER A 54 2.49 3.35 1.89
C SER A 54 2.37 4.63 2.73
N ALA A 55 3.46 5.40 2.85
CA ALA A 55 3.45 6.68 3.57
C ALA A 55 2.56 7.72 2.91
N TYR A 56 2.39 7.70 1.59
CA TYR A 56 1.41 8.58 0.92
C TYR A 56 -0.02 8.21 1.32
N LEU A 57 -0.35 6.92 1.31
CA LEU A 57 -1.67 6.39 1.64
C LEU A 57 -2.02 6.50 3.13
N GLU A 58 -1.04 6.40 4.02
CA GLU A 58 -1.26 6.53 5.48
C GLU A 58 -1.12 7.99 5.97
N LEU A 59 -0.78 8.93 5.09
CA LEU A 59 -0.40 10.29 5.49
C LEU A 59 -1.53 11.05 6.18
N SER A 60 -2.79 10.79 5.84
CA SER A 60 -3.98 11.39 6.47
C SER A 60 -4.04 11.11 7.98
N GLY A 61 -3.58 9.92 8.41
CA GLY A 61 -3.60 9.47 9.80
C GLY A 61 -2.51 10.08 10.71
N LEU A 62 -1.48 10.73 10.14
CA LEU A 62 -0.36 11.29 10.91
C LEU A 62 -0.77 12.55 11.71
N ARG A 63 -1.15 12.41 12.98
CA ARG A 63 -1.65 13.55 13.78
C ARG A 63 -0.60 14.63 14.03
N ASP A 64 0.63 14.24 14.37
CA ASP A 64 1.75 15.16 14.56
C ASP A 64 2.68 15.12 13.33
N LEU A 65 2.64 16.18 12.53
CA LEU A 65 3.43 16.28 11.30
C LEU A 65 4.93 16.42 11.57
N ALA A 66 5.34 16.89 12.74
CA ALA A 66 6.75 16.95 13.12
C ALA A 66 7.32 15.54 13.39
N ALA A 67 6.46 14.58 13.73
CA ALA A 67 6.82 13.19 13.97
C ALA A 67 7.02 12.36 12.68
N PHE A 68 6.86 12.98 11.50
CA PHE A 68 7.02 12.30 10.20
C PHE A 68 8.31 11.47 10.09
N PRO A 69 9.52 11.95 10.46
CA PRO A 69 10.74 11.16 10.28
C PRO A 69 10.70 9.80 11.01
N GLY A 70 10.33 9.79 12.30
CA GLY A 70 10.24 8.56 13.08
C GLY A 70 9.04 7.68 12.70
N TRP A 71 7.93 8.30 12.28
CA TRP A 71 6.78 7.55 11.73
C TRP A 71 7.14 6.86 10.41
N PHE A 72 7.74 7.58 9.47
CA PHE A 72 8.17 7.05 8.19
C PHE A 72 9.22 5.94 8.34
N ARG A 73 10.16 6.10 9.29
CA ARG A 73 11.12 5.04 9.66
C ARG A 73 10.44 3.72 10.05
N ARG A 74 9.29 3.77 10.75
CA ARG A 74 8.54 2.56 11.13
C ARG A 74 7.94 1.87 9.90
N ILE A 75 7.48 2.63 8.92
CA ILE A 75 6.98 2.08 7.65
C ILE A 75 8.12 1.37 6.91
N VAL A 76 9.28 2.04 6.76
CA VAL A 76 10.48 1.44 6.13
C VAL A 76 10.87 0.13 6.84
N LEU A 77 10.95 0.14 8.18
CA LEU A 77 11.27 -1.06 8.97
C LEU A 77 10.29 -2.20 8.71
N GLY A 78 8.98 -1.90 8.61
CA GLY A 78 7.95 -2.88 8.27
C GLY A 78 8.19 -3.53 6.91
N LYS A 79 8.52 -2.73 5.88
CA LYS A 79 8.84 -3.24 4.54
C LYS A 79 10.09 -4.12 4.53
N CYS A 80 11.15 -3.70 5.21
CA CYS A 80 12.36 -4.53 5.37
C CYS A 80 12.06 -5.85 6.09
N GLY A 81 11.27 -5.81 7.17
CA GLY A 81 10.90 -7.00 7.93
C GLY A 81 10.11 -8.02 7.09
N ARG A 82 9.26 -7.54 6.17
CA ARG A 82 8.55 -8.40 5.20
C ARG A 82 9.53 -9.06 4.23
N ILE A 83 10.34 -8.27 3.50
CA ILE A 83 11.31 -8.78 2.52
C ILE A 83 12.26 -9.81 3.17
N ALA A 84 12.70 -9.54 4.41
CA ALA A 84 13.56 -10.46 5.15
C ALA A 84 12.87 -11.78 5.55
N ARG A 85 11.54 -11.81 5.73
CA ARG A 85 10.78 -13.05 5.96
C ARG A 85 10.60 -13.82 4.65
N ASP A 86 10.28 -13.14 3.56
CA ASP A 86 10.05 -13.76 2.25
C ASP A 86 11.31 -14.49 1.77
N ARG A 87 12.50 -13.95 2.05
CA ARG A 87 13.80 -14.63 1.79
C ARG A 87 14.07 -15.88 2.62
N LYS A 88 13.43 -16.02 3.79
CA LYS A 88 13.64 -17.17 4.70
C LYS A 88 12.70 -18.33 4.42
N LEU A 89 11.60 -18.09 3.70
CA LEU A 89 10.74 -19.17 3.22
C LEU A 89 11.51 -19.95 2.15
N PRO A 90 11.57 -21.29 2.21
CA PRO A 90 12.24 -22.08 1.18
C PRO A 90 11.49 -21.91 -0.13
N THR A 91 12.04 -21.10 -1.04
CA THR A 91 11.60 -21.07 -2.43
C THR A 91 11.91 -22.42 -3.05
N VAL A 92 10.84 -23.13 -3.46
CA VAL A 92 10.91 -24.37 -4.21
C VAL A 92 11.65 -24.13 -5.53
N ASP A 93 12.60 -25.03 -5.78
CA ASP A 93 13.41 -25.32 -6.98
C ASP A 93 14.21 -24.20 -7.68
N LEU A 94 15.52 -24.44 -7.62
CA LEU A 94 16.63 -23.71 -8.18
C LEU A 94 16.84 -24.08 -9.66
N GLU A 95 15.92 -23.72 -10.55
CA GLU A 95 16.21 -23.72 -12.00
C GLU A 95 15.52 -22.53 -12.69
N LYS A 96 16.35 -21.59 -13.17
CA LYS A 96 16.06 -20.38 -13.98
C LYS A 96 15.86 -19.07 -13.20
N VAL A 97 16.96 -18.38 -12.90
CA VAL A 97 17.18 -16.96 -13.28
C VAL A 97 18.68 -16.72 -13.47
N THR A 98 19.25 -17.10 -14.62
CA THR A 98 20.38 -16.34 -15.19
C THR A 98 19.79 -15.29 -16.12
N SER A 99 19.26 -14.24 -15.52
CA SER A 99 18.95 -12.99 -16.20
C SER A 99 19.54 -11.87 -15.37
N VAL A 100 20.87 -11.82 -15.35
CA VAL A 100 21.59 -10.60 -15.00
C VAL A 100 21.43 -9.71 -16.24
N ALA A 101 20.67 -8.62 -16.14
CA ALA A 101 20.73 -7.56 -17.14
C ALA A 101 22.22 -7.24 -17.41
N PRO A 102 22.66 -7.02 -18.65
CA PRO A 102 24.07 -6.79 -18.93
C PRO A 102 24.53 -5.55 -18.15
N GLN A 103 25.23 -5.77 -17.04
CA GLN A 103 25.94 -4.69 -16.37
C GLN A 103 27.11 -4.32 -17.27
N GLU A 104 27.19 -3.05 -17.63
CA GLU A 104 28.29 -2.54 -18.45
C GLU A 104 29.61 -2.69 -17.68
N GLY A 105 30.48 -3.62 -18.11
CA GLY A 105 31.77 -3.87 -17.49
C GLY A 105 32.40 -5.18 -17.95
N SER A 106 33.72 -5.33 -17.79
CA SER A 106 34.37 -6.63 -18.01
C SER A 106 33.95 -7.61 -16.90
N PRO A 107 33.88 -8.93 -17.18
CA PRO A 107 33.58 -9.94 -16.15
C PRO A 107 34.51 -9.86 -14.93
N GLU A 108 35.77 -9.47 -15.14
CA GLU A 108 36.77 -9.27 -14.10
C GLU A 108 36.43 -8.06 -13.20
N ALA A 109 36.02 -6.93 -13.78
CA ALA A 109 35.63 -5.74 -13.02
C ALA A 109 34.35 -5.97 -12.19
N LEU A 110 33.42 -6.79 -12.69
CA LEU A 110 32.20 -7.18 -11.96
C LEU A 110 32.50 -8.10 -10.78
N LEU A 111 33.50 -8.98 -10.89
CA LEU A 111 33.95 -9.83 -9.80
C LEU A 111 34.67 -9.03 -8.70
N ASP A 112 35.55 -8.11 -9.09
CA ASP A 112 36.27 -7.22 -8.15
C ASP A 112 35.31 -6.30 -7.37
N ALA A 113 34.26 -5.79 -8.05
CA ALA A 113 33.22 -4.98 -7.42
C ALA A 113 32.41 -5.77 -6.39
N ARG A 114 32.02 -7.01 -6.73
CA ARG A 114 31.29 -7.91 -5.82
C ARG A 114 32.12 -8.29 -4.61
N GLU A 115 33.39 -8.64 -4.79
CA GLU A 115 34.28 -8.98 -3.68
C GLU A 115 34.49 -7.77 -2.73
N SER A 116 34.52 -6.56 -3.28
CA SER A 116 34.61 -5.33 -2.50
C SER A 116 33.32 -5.01 -1.72
N GLU A 117 32.16 -5.30 -2.32
CA GLU A 117 30.84 -5.14 -1.69
C GLU A 117 30.61 -6.18 -0.58
N ASP A 118 31.00 -7.43 -0.79
CA ASP A 118 30.93 -8.49 0.22
C ASP A 118 31.79 -8.15 1.45
N ARG A 119 33.04 -7.71 1.23
CA ARG A 119 33.93 -7.26 2.31
C ARG A 119 33.36 -6.07 3.09
N LEU A 120 32.66 -5.17 2.40
CA LEU A 120 32.00 -4.03 3.01
C LEU A 120 30.81 -4.47 3.88
N LEU A 121 29.97 -5.34 3.34
CA LEU A 121 28.83 -5.90 4.06
C LEU A 121 29.28 -6.66 5.30
N ASP A 122 30.30 -7.50 5.19
CA ASP A 122 30.91 -8.22 6.32
C ASP A 122 31.41 -7.26 7.40
N ALA A 123 32.11 -6.19 7.01
CA ALA A 123 32.60 -5.19 7.94
C ALA A 123 31.46 -4.48 8.68
N LEU A 124 30.39 -4.09 7.96
CA LEU A 124 29.20 -3.50 8.57
C LEU A 124 28.45 -4.49 9.46
N GLN A 125 28.41 -5.77 9.11
CA GLN A 125 27.76 -6.82 9.91
C GLN A 125 28.47 -7.10 11.24
N THR A 126 29.75 -6.74 11.39
CA THR A 126 30.42 -6.77 12.70
C THR A 126 29.84 -5.78 13.71
N LEU A 127 29.13 -4.75 13.23
CA LEU A 127 28.52 -3.75 14.10
C LEU A 127 27.14 -4.23 14.58
N PRO A 128 26.77 -3.92 15.83
CA PRO A 128 25.38 -4.02 16.27
C PRO A 128 24.46 -3.27 15.29
N GLU A 129 23.28 -3.81 15.01
CA GLU A 129 22.32 -3.26 14.02
C GLU A 129 22.12 -1.74 14.18
N ARG A 130 21.95 -1.27 15.42
CA ARG A 130 21.75 0.15 15.72
C ARG A 130 22.95 1.02 15.38
N ASP A 131 24.16 0.49 15.52
CA ASP A 131 25.42 1.17 15.21
C ASP A 131 25.64 1.20 13.68
N ARG A 132 25.24 0.11 13.00
CA ARG A 132 25.24 -0.03 11.54
C ARG A 132 24.30 0.98 10.87
N SER A 133 23.04 1.09 11.31
CA SER A 133 22.11 2.09 10.75
C SER A 133 22.64 3.52 10.90
N ILE A 134 23.25 3.85 12.03
CA ILE A 134 23.79 5.19 12.28
C ILE A 134 24.95 5.52 11.34
N ILE A 135 25.92 4.61 11.20
CA ILE A 135 27.10 4.84 10.35
C ILE A 135 26.72 4.87 8.86
N THR A 136 25.79 3.99 8.45
CA THR A 136 25.23 3.99 7.10
C THR A 136 24.55 5.31 6.76
N LEU A 137 23.62 5.77 7.61
CA LEU A 137 22.93 7.04 7.39
C LEU A 137 23.90 8.24 7.38
N PHE A 138 24.94 8.21 8.22
CA PHE A 138 25.93 9.26 8.20
C PHE A 138 26.70 9.31 6.88
N TYR A 139 27.13 8.17 6.33
CA TYR A 139 28.00 8.18 5.15
C TYR A 139 27.27 8.23 3.81
N ILE A 140 26.03 7.74 3.71
CA ILE A 140 25.27 7.73 2.45
C ILE A 140 25.01 9.13 1.91
N SER A 141 24.72 10.10 2.78
CA SER A 141 24.39 11.49 2.36
C SER A 141 24.81 12.56 3.34
N GLN A 142 25.72 12.25 4.26
CA GLN A 142 26.29 13.21 5.22
C GLN A 142 25.23 13.92 6.08
N PHE A 143 24.15 13.19 6.42
CA PHE A 143 23.11 13.72 7.29
C PHE A 143 23.67 14.20 8.62
N THR A 144 23.14 15.31 9.11
CA THR A 144 23.52 15.82 10.42
C THR A 144 23.07 14.87 11.51
N GLN A 145 23.76 14.86 12.64
CA GLN A 145 23.40 13.98 13.76
C GLN A 145 22.00 14.30 14.32
N LYS A 146 21.52 15.54 14.12
CA LYS A 146 20.14 15.94 14.45
C LYS A 146 19.11 15.28 13.53
N GLU A 147 19.39 15.20 12.23
CA GLU A 147 18.51 14.54 11.26
C GLU A 147 18.47 13.03 11.50
N ILE A 148 19.62 12.41 11.70
CA ILE A 148 19.72 10.98 12.04
C ILE A 148 18.99 10.70 13.36
N ALA A 149 19.16 11.55 14.37
CA ALA A 149 18.45 11.44 15.65
C ALA A 149 16.93 11.51 15.49
N ALA A 150 16.43 12.46 14.70
CA ALA A 150 15.01 12.62 14.44
C ALA A 150 14.42 11.43 13.67
N PHE A 151 15.15 10.91 12.68
CA PHE A 151 14.71 9.77 11.88
C PHE A 151 14.75 8.45 12.67
N LEU A 152 15.82 8.22 13.45
CA LEU A 152 15.95 7.01 14.27
C LEU A 152 15.18 7.06 15.59
N ASP A 153 14.63 8.22 15.95
CA ASP A 153 13.92 8.49 17.21
C ASP A 153 14.78 8.19 18.44
N VAL A 154 15.99 8.79 18.48
CA VAL A 154 16.94 8.67 19.59
C VAL A 154 17.62 10.01 19.89
N PRO A 155 18.13 10.24 21.13
CA PRO A 155 18.85 11.47 21.45
C PRO A 155 20.10 11.69 20.58
N VAL A 156 20.40 12.94 20.23
CA VAL A 156 21.60 13.33 19.46
C VAL A 156 22.90 12.87 20.17
N SER A 157 22.92 12.89 21.51
CA SER A 157 24.06 12.38 22.30
C SER A 157 24.33 10.89 22.03
N THR A 158 23.28 10.09 21.84
CA THR A 158 23.39 8.67 21.47
C THR A 158 23.99 8.51 20.07
N ILE A 159 23.59 9.35 19.11
CA ILE A 159 24.16 9.34 17.76
C ILE A 159 25.66 9.64 17.79
N ASN A 160 26.06 10.70 18.51
CA ASN A 160 27.47 11.11 18.62
C ASN A 160 28.34 9.98 19.20
N ASN A 161 27.90 9.40 20.32
CA ASN A 161 28.63 8.32 20.99
C ASN A 161 28.75 7.10 20.09
N ARG A 162 27.66 6.69 19.43
CA ARG A 162 27.66 5.51 18.56
C ARG A 162 28.48 5.72 17.30
N LEU A 163 28.42 6.88 16.65
CA LEU A 163 29.28 7.18 15.51
C LEU A 163 30.76 7.06 15.87
N HIS A 164 31.15 7.60 17.02
CA HIS A 164 32.53 7.48 17.49
C HIS A 164 32.95 6.02 17.69
N LEU A 165 32.09 5.22 18.34
CA LEU A 165 32.36 3.79 18.57
C LEU A 165 32.39 2.97 17.26
N SER A 166 31.44 3.21 16.34
CA SER A 166 31.39 2.53 15.04
C SER A 166 32.65 2.81 14.22
N ARG A 167 33.10 4.07 14.17
CA ARG A 167 34.36 4.45 13.49
C ARG A 167 35.61 3.85 14.12
N LYS A 168 35.60 3.59 15.44
CA LYS A 168 36.73 2.93 16.11
C LYS A 168 36.75 1.41 15.82
N ARG A 169 35.57 0.82 15.63
CA ARG A 169 35.42 -0.61 15.32
C ARG A 169 35.72 -0.91 13.85
N LEU A 170 35.34 -0.02 12.94
CA LEU A 170 35.73 -0.10 11.53
C LEU A 170 37.16 0.44 11.35
N HIS A 171 38.00 -0.24 10.57
CA HIS A 171 39.30 0.30 10.20
C HIS A 171 39.15 1.51 9.27
N GLU A 172 40.08 2.47 9.29
CA GLU A 172 39.97 3.71 8.50
C GLU A 172 39.77 3.46 7.00
N GLU A 173 40.46 2.44 6.46
CA GLU A 173 40.31 2.00 5.07
C GLU A 173 38.90 1.45 4.77
N LEU A 174 38.36 0.63 5.67
CA LEU A 174 36.99 0.10 5.55
C LEU A 174 35.94 1.20 5.65
N VAL A 175 36.16 2.21 6.51
CA VAL A 175 35.29 3.39 6.60
C VAL A 175 35.27 4.16 5.28
N LYS A 176 36.43 4.35 4.66
CA LYS A 176 36.51 5.05 3.37
C LYS A 176 35.79 4.28 2.26
N MET A 177 36.06 2.98 2.14
CA MET A 177 35.37 2.10 1.17
C MET A 177 33.85 2.08 1.40
N THR A 178 33.41 2.03 2.66
CA THR A 178 32.00 2.13 3.05
C THR A 178 31.38 3.42 2.54
N ALA A 179 32.04 4.54 2.78
CA ALA A 179 31.52 5.84 2.38
C ALA A 179 31.41 5.98 0.86
N GLU A 180 32.42 5.54 0.12
CA GLU A 180 32.44 5.59 -1.35
C GLU A 180 31.32 4.73 -1.95
N ASN A 181 31.17 3.48 -1.48
CA ASN A 181 30.11 2.59 -1.95
C ASN A 181 28.70 3.12 -1.62
N LEU A 182 28.47 3.61 -0.39
CA LEU A 182 27.17 4.18 -0.01
C LEU A 182 26.83 5.42 -0.85
N GLN A 183 27.81 6.30 -1.09
CA GLN A 183 27.60 7.50 -1.90
C GLN A 183 27.38 7.19 -3.38
N ALA A 184 28.04 6.15 -3.91
CA ALA A 184 27.81 5.70 -5.28
C ALA A 184 26.39 5.19 -5.49
N ASN A 185 25.81 4.55 -4.47
CA ASN A 185 24.46 3.95 -4.50
C ASN A 185 23.37 4.82 -3.84
N ARG A 186 23.64 6.11 -3.58
CA ARG A 186 22.60 6.98 -3.01
C ARG A 186 21.53 7.31 -4.06
N PRO A 187 20.23 7.21 -3.72
CA PRO A 187 19.14 7.57 -4.62
C PRO A 187 19.19 9.02 -5.14
N SER A 188 19.72 9.97 -4.38
CA SER A 188 19.81 11.39 -4.76
C SER A 188 20.87 11.74 -5.79
N ARG A 189 21.60 10.75 -6.33
CA ARG A 189 22.54 10.98 -7.44
C ARG A 189 21.82 11.43 -8.71
N ASP A 190 20.55 11.06 -8.87
CA ASP A 190 19.68 11.44 -9.97
C ASP A 190 18.20 11.55 -9.49
N GLU A 191 17.27 11.77 -10.42
CA GLU A 191 15.83 11.85 -10.12
C GLU A 191 15.09 10.52 -10.30
N ALA A 192 15.77 9.42 -10.67
CA ALA A 192 15.12 8.16 -11.05
C ALA A 192 14.30 7.57 -9.90
N PHE A 193 14.84 7.61 -8.67
CA PHE A 193 14.12 7.12 -7.49
C PHE A 193 12.82 7.92 -7.25
N THR A 194 12.92 9.25 -7.23
CA THR A 194 11.75 10.12 -7.04
C THR A 194 10.74 9.97 -8.19
N ALA A 195 11.22 9.82 -9.43
CA ALA A 195 10.37 9.59 -10.60
C ALA A 195 9.64 8.24 -10.51
N SER A 196 10.31 7.17 -10.09
CA SER A 196 9.70 5.85 -9.85
C SER A 196 8.57 5.93 -8.82
N VAL A 197 8.81 6.57 -7.66
CA VAL A 197 7.78 6.77 -6.63
C VAL A 197 6.59 7.56 -7.19
N ARG A 198 6.84 8.66 -7.90
CA ARG A 198 5.79 9.48 -8.53
C ARG A 198 4.97 8.66 -9.53
N GLN A 199 5.63 7.89 -10.39
CA GLN A 199 4.99 7.10 -11.42
C GLN A 199 4.06 6.04 -10.82
N ARG A 200 4.49 5.36 -9.75
CA ARG A 200 3.64 4.40 -9.02
C ARG A 200 2.38 5.06 -8.46
N LEU A 201 2.52 6.25 -7.88
CA LEU A 201 1.37 7.00 -7.36
C LEU A 201 0.42 7.42 -8.49
N GLN A 202 0.95 7.83 -9.65
CA GLN A 202 0.14 8.19 -10.81
C GLN A 202 -0.61 6.98 -11.40
N VAL A 203 0.06 5.82 -11.49
CA VAL A 203 -0.59 4.56 -11.93
C VAL A 203 -1.70 4.19 -10.96
N LEU A 204 -1.46 4.28 -9.65
CA LEU A 204 -2.46 4.01 -8.62
C LEU A 204 -3.67 4.96 -8.73
N GLU A 205 -3.43 6.26 -8.86
CA GLU A 205 -4.49 7.26 -9.05
C GLU A 205 -5.28 7.04 -10.35
N SER A 206 -4.62 6.64 -11.43
CA SER A 206 -5.26 6.31 -12.70
C SER A 206 -6.14 5.07 -12.57
N LEU A 207 -5.62 4.02 -11.93
CA LEU A 207 -6.33 2.77 -11.66
C LEU A 207 -7.64 3.03 -10.92
N HIS A 208 -7.59 3.79 -9.82
CA HIS A 208 -8.78 4.10 -9.04
C HIS A 208 -9.77 4.95 -9.84
N ARG A 209 -9.29 5.93 -10.62
CA ARG A 209 -10.15 6.79 -11.43
C ARG A 209 -10.87 6.01 -12.52
N GLU A 210 -10.17 5.11 -13.20
CA GLU A 210 -10.78 4.21 -14.20
C GLU A 210 -11.83 3.32 -13.55
N LEU A 211 -11.55 2.76 -12.38
CA LEU A 211 -12.50 1.97 -11.62
C LEU A 211 -13.75 2.76 -11.23
N ALA A 212 -13.60 3.97 -10.69
CA ALA A 212 -14.74 4.84 -10.38
C ALA A 212 -15.59 5.12 -11.63
N SER A 213 -14.94 5.39 -12.77
CA SER A 213 -15.66 5.61 -14.03
C SER A 213 -16.44 4.37 -14.49
N GLU A 214 -15.88 3.17 -14.35
CA GLU A 214 -16.56 1.94 -14.75
C GLU A 214 -17.68 1.54 -13.79
N LEU A 215 -17.52 1.78 -12.49
CA LEU A 215 -18.59 1.63 -11.51
C LEU A 215 -19.76 2.56 -11.83
N GLY A 216 -19.48 3.81 -12.22
CA GLY A 216 -20.51 4.74 -12.68
C GLY A 216 -21.31 4.19 -13.86
N LYS A 217 -20.64 3.59 -14.85
CA LYS A 217 -21.32 2.95 -16.00
C LYS A 217 -22.20 1.77 -15.58
N VAL A 218 -21.70 0.91 -14.69
CA VAL A 218 -22.48 -0.23 -14.16
C VAL A 218 -23.72 0.27 -13.42
N LEU A 219 -23.59 1.32 -12.61
CA LEU A 219 -24.72 1.93 -11.93
C LEU A 219 -25.69 2.57 -12.91
N CYS A 220 -25.22 3.25 -13.97
CA CYS A 220 -26.10 3.78 -15.01
C CYS A 220 -26.93 2.68 -15.69
N GLU A 221 -26.27 1.59 -16.08
CA GLU A 221 -26.90 0.43 -16.72
C GLU A 221 -27.89 -0.26 -15.79
N THR A 222 -27.57 -0.37 -14.49
CA THR A 222 -28.39 -1.06 -13.50
C THR A 222 -29.59 -0.24 -13.05
N LEU A 223 -29.42 1.07 -12.88
CA LEU A 223 -30.44 1.98 -12.33
C LEU A 223 -31.28 2.67 -13.39
N ASP A 224 -30.88 2.59 -14.67
CA ASP A 224 -31.46 3.35 -15.78
C ASP A 224 -31.54 4.86 -15.46
N GLN A 225 -30.43 5.38 -14.90
CA GLN A 225 -30.26 6.78 -14.50
C GLN A 225 -28.82 7.21 -14.69
N GLU A 226 -28.57 8.51 -14.80
CA GLU A 226 -27.21 9.02 -14.72
C GLU A 226 -26.65 8.82 -13.31
N ALA A 227 -25.51 8.13 -13.23
CA ALA A 227 -24.74 7.89 -12.04
C ALA A 227 -23.30 8.40 -12.20
N GLU A 228 -22.84 9.25 -11.28
CA GLU A 228 -21.45 9.68 -11.16
C GLU A 228 -20.81 9.04 -9.92
N VAL A 229 -19.60 8.51 -10.06
CA VAL A 229 -18.81 8.02 -8.92
C VAL A 229 -17.56 8.86 -8.81
N ARG A 230 -17.33 9.43 -7.63
CA ARG A 230 -16.19 10.30 -7.35
C ARG A 230 -15.39 9.74 -6.19
N ILE A 231 -14.08 9.62 -6.36
CA ILE A 231 -13.18 9.28 -5.27
C ILE A 231 -13.07 10.49 -4.34
N THR A 232 -13.32 10.25 -3.05
CA THR A 232 -13.24 11.25 -1.98
C THR A 232 -12.02 11.07 -1.10
N GLY A 233 -11.46 9.85 -1.05
CA GLY A 233 -10.24 9.54 -0.30
C GLY A 233 -9.64 8.21 -0.73
N VAL A 234 -8.32 8.08 -0.53
CA VAL A 234 -7.62 6.80 -0.61
C VAL A 234 -6.71 6.73 0.60
N GLU A 235 -6.84 5.67 1.38
CA GLU A 235 -6.01 5.46 2.56
C GLU A 235 -5.62 4.00 2.74
N GLN A 236 -4.55 3.77 3.49
CA GLN A 236 -4.17 2.43 3.92
C GLN A 236 -4.52 2.24 5.40
N SER A 237 -5.17 1.12 5.71
CA SER A 237 -5.59 0.75 7.07
C SER A 237 -5.38 -0.75 7.30
N THR A 238 -5.64 -1.21 8.53
CA THR A 238 -5.78 -2.63 8.83
C THR A 238 -7.21 -3.09 8.55
N PHE A 239 -7.36 -4.37 8.22
CA PHE A 239 -8.62 -4.99 7.87
C PHE A 239 -9.65 -4.94 9.02
N ASP A 240 -9.22 -5.17 10.25
CA ASP A 240 -10.07 -5.06 11.45
C ASP A 240 -10.71 -3.67 11.64
N ARG A 241 -9.92 -2.62 11.41
CA ARG A 241 -10.40 -1.23 11.46
C ARG A 241 -11.37 -0.94 10.35
N PHE A 242 -11.15 -1.50 9.16
CA PHE A 242 -12.12 -1.40 8.07
C PHE A 242 -13.45 -2.03 8.46
N LEU A 243 -13.45 -3.29 8.94
CA LEU A 243 -14.68 -3.95 9.40
C LEU A 243 -15.38 -3.16 10.51
N ALA A 244 -14.62 -2.61 11.47
CA ALA A 244 -15.16 -1.79 12.55
C ALA A 244 -15.72 -0.43 12.08
N SER A 245 -15.33 0.02 10.89
CA SER A 245 -15.82 1.28 10.30
C SER A 245 -17.08 1.13 9.45
N LEU A 246 -17.48 -0.10 9.13
CA LEU A 246 -18.67 -0.36 8.33
C LEU A 246 -19.95 0.14 9.05
N PRO A 247 -20.94 0.64 8.32
CA PRO A 247 -22.20 1.09 8.91
C PRO A 247 -22.97 -0.08 9.55
N SER A 248 -23.95 0.26 10.40
CA SER A 248 -24.89 -0.73 10.93
C SER A 248 -26.32 -0.23 10.68
N PRO A 249 -27.08 -0.86 9.75
CA PRO A 249 -26.72 -2.05 8.96
C PRO A 249 -25.67 -1.78 7.87
N SER A 250 -24.95 -2.82 7.44
CA SER A 250 -24.03 -2.82 6.30
C SER A 250 -24.36 -3.92 5.30
N LEU A 251 -24.15 -3.64 4.02
CA LEU A 251 -24.18 -4.60 2.93
C LEU A 251 -22.83 -4.58 2.21
N THR A 252 -22.19 -5.74 2.05
CA THR A 252 -20.88 -5.83 1.42
C THR A 252 -20.85 -6.91 0.35
N LEU A 253 -20.09 -6.67 -0.72
CA LEU A 253 -19.87 -7.61 -1.81
C LEU A 253 -18.39 -7.97 -1.87
N HIS A 254 -18.09 -9.26 -1.74
CA HIS A 254 -16.74 -9.79 -1.62
C HIS A 254 -16.37 -10.61 -2.85
N PHE A 255 -15.16 -10.38 -3.36
CA PHE A 255 -14.53 -11.20 -4.40
C PHE A 255 -13.22 -11.74 -3.87
N LEU A 256 -13.06 -13.07 -3.85
CA LEU A 256 -11.76 -13.68 -3.57
C LEU A 256 -10.86 -13.51 -4.79
N MET A 257 -9.60 -13.17 -4.55
CA MET A 257 -8.59 -13.05 -5.58
C MET A 257 -7.87 -14.40 -5.74
N GLU A 258 -7.57 -14.81 -6.98
CA GLU A 258 -6.76 -15.99 -7.29
C GLU A 258 -5.68 -15.62 -8.33
N PRO A 259 -4.42 -16.09 -8.21
CA PRO A 259 -3.88 -16.95 -7.16
C PRO A 259 -3.44 -16.20 -5.88
N SER A 260 -3.52 -14.86 -5.87
CA SER A 260 -3.10 -14.04 -4.73
C SER A 260 -4.08 -14.20 -3.56
N SER A 261 -3.60 -14.50 -2.36
CA SER A 261 -4.46 -14.53 -1.16
C SER A 261 -4.99 -13.13 -0.83
N GLY A 262 -6.32 -13.00 -0.70
CA GLY A 262 -7.00 -11.79 -0.23
C GLY A 262 -8.34 -11.54 -0.93
N ARG A 263 -9.07 -10.51 -0.46
CA ARG A 263 -10.40 -10.15 -0.96
C ARG A 263 -10.49 -8.70 -1.43
N ILE A 264 -11.23 -8.51 -2.51
CA ILE A 264 -11.79 -7.22 -2.87
C ILE A 264 -13.16 -7.11 -2.22
N ILE A 265 -13.40 -6.04 -1.46
CA ILE A 265 -14.66 -5.81 -0.76
C ILE A 265 -15.22 -4.48 -1.20
N PHE A 266 -16.46 -4.48 -1.66
CA PHE A 266 -17.24 -3.27 -1.80
C PHE A 266 -18.12 -3.10 -0.57
N ASP A 267 -18.05 -1.94 0.05
CA ASP A 267 -19.08 -1.51 0.99
C ASP A 267 -20.15 -0.72 0.23
N LEU A 268 -21.37 -1.25 0.29
CA LEU A 268 -22.53 -0.55 -0.22
C LEU A 268 -23.15 0.13 0.99
N SER A 269 -23.22 1.46 0.96
CA SER A 269 -24.09 2.15 1.89
C SER A 269 -25.50 1.57 1.78
N PRO A 270 -26.23 1.50 2.90
CA PRO A 270 -27.64 1.20 2.83
C PRO A 270 -28.28 2.11 1.78
N GLU A 271 -28.17 3.43 1.83
CA GLU A 271 -28.88 4.32 0.90
C GLU A 271 -28.71 3.92 -0.58
N LEU A 272 -27.49 3.51 -0.99
CA LEU A 272 -27.24 3.00 -2.33
C LEU A 272 -27.89 1.64 -2.59
N ALA A 273 -27.77 0.69 -1.65
CA ALA A 273 -28.40 -0.61 -1.78
C ALA A 273 -29.93 -0.48 -1.91
N LEU A 274 -30.53 0.52 -1.25
CA LEU A 274 -31.95 0.83 -1.34
C LEU A 274 -32.26 1.52 -2.65
N ALA A 275 -31.42 2.43 -3.13
CA ALA A 275 -31.65 3.05 -4.43
C ALA A 275 -31.62 2.01 -5.54
N VAL A 276 -30.65 1.09 -5.48
CA VAL A 276 -30.61 -0.10 -6.33
C VAL A 276 -31.90 -0.88 -6.17
N GLU A 277 -32.37 -1.13 -4.94
CA GLU A 277 -33.67 -1.78 -4.68
C GLU A 277 -34.88 -1.00 -5.27
N GLU A 278 -35.12 0.23 -4.84
CA GLU A 278 -36.28 1.09 -5.09
C GLU A 278 -36.44 1.47 -6.57
N LYS A 279 -35.36 1.75 -7.30
CA LYS A 279 -35.43 2.01 -8.74
C LYS A 279 -35.67 0.74 -9.55
N LEU A 280 -35.17 -0.39 -9.07
CA LEU A 280 -35.50 -1.69 -9.64
C LEU A 280 -36.97 -2.06 -9.32
N ILE A 281 -37.51 -1.70 -8.15
CA ILE A 281 -38.81 -2.21 -7.65
C ILE A 281 -39.98 -1.23 -7.79
N GLY A 282 -39.73 0.06 -7.99
CA GLY A 282 -40.76 1.09 -8.15
C GLY A 282 -41.60 1.39 -6.90
N THR A 283 -41.05 1.23 -5.68
CA THR A 283 -41.78 1.51 -4.43
C THR A 283 -41.12 2.59 -3.58
N GLY A 284 -41.82 3.73 -3.45
CA GLY A 284 -41.47 4.94 -2.70
C GLY A 284 -41.35 4.82 -1.18
N SER A 285 -40.53 3.90 -0.67
CA SER A 285 -40.30 3.72 0.77
C SER A 285 -39.06 4.50 1.19
N SER A 286 -39.27 5.75 1.63
CA SER A 286 -38.20 6.71 1.96
C SER A 286 -37.27 6.35 3.13
N THR A 287 -37.42 5.17 3.77
CA THR A 287 -36.51 4.71 4.84
C THR A 287 -36.29 3.20 4.84
N TRP A 288 -35.03 2.76 5.05
CA TRP A 288 -34.60 1.36 5.26
C TRP A 288 -35.34 0.60 6.36
N LYS A 289 -35.92 1.32 7.34
CA LYS A 289 -36.69 0.74 8.42
C LYS A 289 -38.05 0.18 7.96
N GLU A 290 -38.56 0.63 6.82
CA GLU A 290 -39.84 0.18 6.25
C GLU A 290 -39.66 -0.92 5.17
N ALA A 291 -38.42 -1.20 4.75
CA ALA A 291 -38.05 -2.36 3.92
C ALA A 291 -38.10 -3.69 4.71
N GLU A 292 -39.10 -3.83 5.60
CA GLU A 292 -39.49 -5.07 6.29
C GLU A 292 -40.16 -6.08 5.34
N LYS A 293 -40.37 -5.71 4.07
CA LYS A 293 -40.86 -6.64 3.04
C LYS A 293 -39.69 -7.48 2.53
N SER A 294 -39.87 -8.81 2.56
CA SER A 294 -38.95 -9.76 1.93
C SER A 294 -38.75 -9.40 0.45
N MET A 295 -37.49 -9.21 0.04
CA MET A 295 -37.11 -9.11 -1.37
C MET A 295 -37.67 -10.30 -2.16
N SER A 296 -38.19 -10.04 -3.36
CA SER A 296 -38.68 -11.06 -4.27
C SER A 296 -37.53 -11.80 -4.97
N GLU A 297 -37.81 -12.97 -5.54
CA GLU A 297 -36.87 -13.73 -6.39
C GLU A 297 -36.30 -12.92 -7.57
N GLU A 298 -37.04 -11.91 -8.05
CA GLU A 298 -36.56 -11.04 -9.13
C GLU A 298 -35.58 -9.98 -8.62
N ASP A 299 -35.78 -9.48 -7.41
CA ASP A 299 -34.91 -8.49 -6.76
C ASP A 299 -33.54 -9.11 -6.47
N TRP A 300 -33.55 -10.37 -6.03
CA TRP A 300 -32.34 -11.17 -5.86
C TRP A 300 -31.58 -11.38 -7.16
N ARG A 301 -32.31 -11.71 -8.24
CA ARG A 301 -31.69 -11.90 -9.56
C ARG A 301 -30.96 -10.64 -10.01
N ARG A 302 -31.54 -9.46 -9.77
CA ARG A 302 -30.96 -8.17 -10.17
C ARG A 302 -29.77 -7.77 -9.31
N LEU A 303 -29.83 -7.95 -8.00
CA LEU A 303 -28.68 -7.71 -7.12
C LEU A 303 -27.51 -8.64 -7.47
N LYS A 304 -27.80 -9.90 -7.82
CA LYS A 304 -26.80 -10.83 -8.34
C LYS A 304 -26.22 -10.37 -9.68
N SER A 305 -27.06 -9.92 -10.62
CA SER A 305 -26.61 -9.33 -11.88
C SER A 305 -25.72 -8.10 -11.67
N PHE A 306 -26.02 -7.25 -10.68
CA PHE A 306 -25.18 -6.12 -10.31
C PHE A 306 -23.79 -6.57 -9.85
N GLY A 307 -23.72 -7.59 -8.97
CA GLY A 307 -22.45 -8.16 -8.53
C GLY A 307 -21.64 -8.78 -9.67
N VAL A 308 -22.29 -9.45 -10.62
CA VAL A 308 -21.65 -9.97 -11.84
C VAL A 308 -21.10 -8.83 -12.71
N ALA A 309 -21.88 -7.77 -12.92
CA ALA A 309 -21.43 -6.63 -13.71
C ALA A 309 -20.22 -5.92 -13.07
N ILE A 310 -20.20 -5.75 -11.74
CA ILE A 310 -19.04 -5.23 -11.02
C ILE A 310 -17.82 -6.13 -11.25
N LYS A 311 -17.98 -7.44 -11.09
CA LYS A 311 -16.89 -8.42 -11.28
C LYS A 311 -16.26 -8.29 -12.67
N GLU A 312 -17.09 -8.30 -13.72
CA GLU A 312 -16.61 -8.22 -15.11
C GLU A 312 -15.82 -6.92 -15.38
N ARG A 313 -16.29 -5.78 -14.85
CA ARG A 313 -15.57 -4.50 -14.99
C ARG A 313 -14.26 -4.50 -14.21
N LEU A 314 -14.27 -5.03 -12.98
CA LEU A 314 -13.06 -5.16 -12.17
C LEU A 314 -12.01 -6.03 -12.87
N GLU A 315 -12.38 -7.24 -13.31
CA GLU A 315 -11.45 -8.15 -13.98
C GLU A 315 -10.85 -7.51 -15.23
N ARG A 316 -11.63 -6.74 -16.00
CA ARG A 316 -11.11 -6.03 -17.17
C ARG A 316 -10.03 -5.01 -16.82
N ILE A 317 -10.16 -4.30 -15.70
CA ILE A 317 -9.19 -3.28 -15.26
C ILE A 317 -8.00 -3.94 -14.55
N TRP A 318 -8.24 -4.95 -13.72
CA TRP A 318 -7.25 -5.48 -12.77
C TRP A 318 -6.48 -6.67 -13.30
N LYS A 319 -7.08 -7.52 -14.15
CA LYS A 319 -6.39 -8.68 -14.73
C LYS A 319 -5.14 -8.30 -15.52
N PRO A 320 -5.12 -7.20 -16.32
CA PRO A 320 -3.90 -6.77 -17.03
C PRO A 320 -2.77 -6.31 -16.10
N ILE A 321 -3.09 -5.86 -14.88
CA ILE A 321 -2.13 -5.21 -13.97
C ILE A 321 -1.66 -6.19 -12.88
N PHE A 322 -2.57 -7.02 -12.37
CA PHE A 322 -2.31 -7.86 -11.21
C PHE A 322 -2.27 -9.35 -11.55
N ALA A 323 -2.65 -9.73 -12.78
CA ALA A 323 -2.79 -11.12 -13.20
C ALA A 323 -3.68 -11.95 -12.24
N VAL A 324 -4.74 -11.31 -11.74
CA VAL A 324 -5.71 -11.93 -10.82
C VAL A 324 -7.00 -12.29 -11.52
N GLU A 325 -7.60 -13.39 -11.09
CA GLU A 325 -8.98 -13.77 -11.38
C GLU A 325 -9.82 -13.59 -10.11
N LEU A 326 -11.11 -13.30 -10.29
CA LEU A 326 -12.04 -13.12 -9.19
C LEU A 326 -13.01 -14.30 -9.12
N THR A 327 -13.31 -14.76 -7.90
CA THR A 327 -14.42 -15.69 -7.70
C THR A 327 -15.75 -15.01 -7.98
N ASP A 328 -16.83 -15.80 -7.97
CA ASP A 328 -18.16 -15.20 -7.91
C ASP A 328 -18.33 -14.39 -6.63
N GLY A 329 -19.13 -13.33 -6.72
CA GLY A 329 -19.35 -12.39 -5.64
C GLY A 329 -20.12 -13.01 -4.49
N ILE A 330 -19.61 -12.86 -3.27
CA ILE A 330 -20.25 -13.30 -2.03
C ILE A 330 -20.84 -12.07 -1.34
N TRP A 331 -22.14 -12.11 -1.07
CA TRP A 331 -22.80 -11.04 -0.33
C TRP A 331 -22.75 -11.30 1.18
N GLU A 332 -22.33 -10.29 1.93
CA GLU A 332 -22.26 -10.36 3.40
C GLU A 332 -22.96 -9.16 4.05
N THR A 333 -23.63 -9.41 5.18
CA THR A 333 -24.37 -8.37 5.91
C THR A 333 -24.37 -8.62 7.43
N ASN A 334 -24.55 -7.55 8.21
CA ASN A 334 -24.86 -7.61 9.64
C ASN A 334 -26.36 -7.32 9.92
N PHE A 335 -27.18 -7.26 8.86
CA PHE A 335 -28.59 -6.92 8.96
C PHE A 335 -29.47 -8.16 9.17
N VAL A 336 -30.16 -8.22 10.30
CA VAL A 336 -30.94 -9.39 10.74
C VAL A 336 -32.01 -9.83 9.74
N GLY A 337 -32.63 -8.91 9.01
CA GLY A 337 -33.67 -9.24 8.03
C GLY A 337 -33.15 -10.05 6.83
N LEU A 338 -31.95 -9.74 6.33
CA LEU A 338 -31.37 -10.38 5.14
C LEU A 338 -30.56 -11.64 5.48
N MET A 339 -30.11 -11.81 6.74
CA MET A 339 -29.33 -12.98 7.18
C MET A 339 -30.04 -14.34 6.99
N ALA A 340 -31.37 -14.35 6.79
CA ALA A 340 -32.13 -15.58 6.55
C ALA A 340 -32.11 -16.06 5.09
N HIS A 341 -31.60 -15.26 4.15
CA HIS A 341 -31.57 -15.61 2.73
C HIS A 341 -30.32 -16.46 2.38
N PRO A 342 -30.44 -17.54 1.59
CA PRO A 342 -29.32 -18.46 1.32
C PRO A 342 -28.12 -17.82 0.58
N ASP A 343 -28.35 -16.74 -0.16
CA ASP A 343 -27.29 -16.02 -0.88
C ASP A 343 -26.52 -15.00 -0.01
N PHE A 344 -26.93 -14.78 1.25
CA PHE A 344 -26.24 -13.89 2.18
C PHE A 344 -25.56 -14.68 3.29
N SER A 345 -24.35 -14.26 3.63
CA SER A 345 -23.70 -14.73 4.84
C SER A 345 -23.47 -13.59 5.82
N THR A 346 -23.19 -13.92 7.07
CA THR A 346 -22.85 -12.92 8.07
C THR A 346 -21.50 -12.31 7.73
N LEU A 347 -21.32 -11.02 8.07
CA LEU A 347 -20.00 -10.41 8.12
C LEU A 347 -19.00 -11.33 8.85
N PRO A 348 -17.73 -11.31 8.44
CA PRO A 348 -16.78 -12.29 8.91
C PRO A 348 -16.42 -12.00 10.36
N THR A 349 -16.57 -13.01 11.22
CA THR A 349 -16.01 -13.00 12.57
C THR A 349 -14.50 -13.24 12.50
N ALA A 350 -13.78 -12.95 13.58
CA ALA A 350 -12.34 -13.28 13.66
C ALA A 350 -12.05 -14.76 13.34
N GLU A 351 -12.96 -15.66 13.73
CA GLU A 351 -12.86 -17.10 13.40
C GLU A 351 -13.05 -17.37 11.90
N LYS A 352 -13.99 -16.68 11.24
CA LYS A 352 -14.22 -16.80 9.79
C LYS A 352 -13.01 -16.25 9.00
N LEU A 353 -12.40 -15.16 9.45
CA LEU A 353 -11.19 -14.59 8.82
C LEU A 353 -10.01 -15.56 8.85
N ALA A 354 -9.77 -16.21 9.99
CA ALA A 354 -8.73 -17.22 10.11
C ALA A 354 -8.91 -18.37 9.09
N SER A 355 -10.16 -18.79 8.83
CA SER A 355 -10.46 -19.82 7.84
C SER A 355 -10.23 -19.39 6.38
N LEU A 356 -10.19 -18.09 6.13
CA LEU A 356 -9.95 -17.48 4.82
C LEU A 356 -8.46 -17.11 4.60
N HIS A 357 -7.59 -17.44 5.55
CA HIS A 357 -6.18 -17.01 5.57
C HIS A 357 -5.99 -15.49 5.61
N GLU A 358 -7.01 -14.74 6.04
CA GLU A 358 -6.90 -13.29 6.29
C GLU A 358 -6.65 -13.06 7.78
N GLN A 359 -5.69 -12.19 8.09
CA GLN A 359 -5.41 -11.76 9.45
C GLN A 359 -6.04 -10.39 9.73
N PRO A 360 -6.56 -10.14 10.95
CA PRO A 360 -7.11 -8.83 11.33
C PRO A 360 -6.16 -7.65 11.07
N GLU A 361 -4.86 -7.87 11.25
CA GLU A 361 -3.79 -6.90 11.02
C GLU A 361 -3.34 -6.75 9.56
N ASP A 362 -3.93 -7.50 8.62
CA ASP A 362 -3.59 -7.38 7.21
C ASP A 362 -3.84 -5.96 6.72
N LEU A 363 -2.87 -5.42 5.99
CA LEU A 363 -2.95 -4.09 5.43
C LEU A 363 -3.80 -4.11 4.17
N ILE A 364 -4.75 -3.18 4.10
CA ILE A 364 -5.63 -2.96 2.97
C ILE A 364 -5.52 -1.53 2.46
N VAL A 365 -5.81 -1.33 1.18
CA VAL A 365 -6.10 -0.03 0.61
C VAL A 365 -7.60 0.15 0.58
N ARG A 366 -8.06 1.23 1.19
CA ARG A 366 -9.44 1.70 1.16
C ARG A 366 -9.54 2.86 0.19
N VAL A 367 -10.48 2.78 -0.74
CA VAL A 367 -10.86 3.84 -1.67
C VAL A 367 -12.27 4.27 -1.31
N ASP A 368 -12.39 5.45 -0.71
CA ASP A 368 -13.66 6.06 -0.38
C ASP A 368 -14.21 6.79 -1.59
N MET A 369 -15.46 6.52 -1.95
CA MET A 369 -16.14 7.12 -3.07
C MET A 369 -17.49 7.70 -2.64
N GLU A 370 -17.95 8.71 -3.37
CA GLU A 370 -19.30 9.24 -3.32
C GLU A 370 -19.98 8.86 -4.64
N VAL A 371 -21.12 8.19 -4.54
CA VAL A 371 -21.98 7.87 -5.67
C VAL A 371 -23.10 8.90 -5.70
N ARG A 372 -23.35 9.49 -6.87
CA ARG A 372 -24.47 10.40 -7.12
C ARG A 372 -25.38 9.84 -8.19
N VAL A 373 -26.64 9.64 -7.85
CA VAL A 373 -27.69 9.18 -8.78
C VAL A 373 -28.90 10.09 -8.62
N GLY A 374 -29.16 10.93 -9.62
CA GLY A 374 -30.19 11.98 -9.50
C GLY A 374 -29.92 12.91 -8.30
N GLU A 375 -30.83 12.95 -7.33
CA GLU A 375 -30.70 13.74 -6.09
C GLU A 375 -30.01 12.96 -4.95
N LEU A 376 -29.83 11.65 -5.10
CA LEU A 376 -29.20 10.82 -4.08
C LEU A 376 -27.67 10.96 -4.14
N GLY A 377 -27.06 11.32 -3.02
CA GLY A 377 -25.62 11.24 -2.80
C GLY A 377 -25.32 10.31 -1.63
N CYS A 378 -24.58 9.23 -1.87
CA CYS A 378 -24.33 8.20 -0.85
C CYS A 378 -22.89 7.69 -0.90
N PRO A 379 -22.30 7.30 0.25
CA PRO A 379 -20.95 6.76 0.28
C PRO A 379 -20.89 5.35 -0.31
N PHE A 380 -19.74 5.03 -0.88
CA PHE A 380 -19.43 3.73 -1.45
C PHE A 380 -17.93 3.47 -1.29
N GLY A 381 -17.57 2.37 -0.65
CA GLY A 381 -16.20 2.02 -0.37
C GLY A 381 -15.73 0.84 -1.20
N LEU A 382 -14.45 0.85 -1.53
CA LEU A 382 -13.73 -0.30 -2.03
C LEU A 382 -12.54 -0.57 -1.13
N CYS A 383 -12.34 -1.83 -0.77
CA CYS A 383 -11.19 -2.32 -0.04
C CYS A 383 -10.51 -3.42 -0.85
N TYR A 384 -9.18 -3.44 -0.87
CA TYR A 384 -8.39 -4.55 -1.41
C TYR A 384 -7.04 -4.68 -0.71
N PRO A 385 -6.34 -5.82 -0.82
CA PRO A 385 -5.08 -6.04 -0.09
C PRO A 385 -3.99 -5.05 -0.52
N SER A 386 -3.27 -4.47 0.45
CA SER A 386 -2.13 -3.59 0.18
C SER A 386 -0.97 -4.34 -0.52
N SER A 387 -0.89 -5.66 -0.35
CA SER A 387 0.05 -6.53 -1.08
C SER A 387 -0.11 -6.43 -2.60
N THR A 388 -1.32 -6.14 -3.11
CA THR A 388 -1.58 -5.91 -4.53
C THR A 388 -0.84 -4.69 -5.08
N LEU A 389 -0.46 -3.72 -4.24
CA LEU A 389 0.38 -2.61 -4.69
C LEU A 389 1.81 -3.03 -5.06
N GLN A 390 2.25 -4.21 -4.61
CA GLN A 390 3.57 -4.73 -4.98
C GLN A 390 3.61 -5.14 -6.44
N THR A 391 2.54 -5.69 -7.00
CA THR A 391 2.51 -6.05 -8.43
C THR A 391 2.45 -4.84 -9.35
N LEU A 392 2.25 -3.62 -8.82
CA LEU A 392 2.49 -2.37 -9.57
C LEU A 392 3.99 -2.10 -9.84
N LEU A 393 4.90 -2.85 -9.20
CA LEU A 393 6.37 -2.77 -9.35
C LEU A 393 6.87 -3.06 -10.78
N PRO A 394 6.45 -4.16 -11.46
CA PRO A 394 7.10 -4.62 -12.70
C PRO A 394 6.37 -4.24 -14.00
N HIS A 395 5.15 -3.71 -13.93
CA HIS A 395 4.33 -3.39 -15.13
C HIS A 395 4.52 -1.95 -15.63
N ILE A 396 5.63 -1.34 -15.24
CA ILE A 396 6.07 -0.03 -15.69
C ILE A 396 7.20 -0.27 -16.71
N GLU A 397 6.83 -0.71 -17.92
CA GLU A 397 7.71 -0.64 -19.10
C GLU A 397 7.03 0.18 -20.20
#